data_AF-A0A9W9UXE5-F1
#
_entry.id   AF-A0A9W9UXE5-F1
#
_cell.length_a   1.000
_cell.length_b   1.000
_cell.length_c   1.000
_cell.angle_alpha   90.00
_cell.angle_beta   90.00
_cell.angle_gamma   90.00
#
_symmetry.space_group_name_H-M   'P 1'
#
loop_
_entity.id
_entity.type
_entity.pdbx_description
1 polymer ?
#
loop_
_entity_poly.entity_id
_entity_poly.type
_entity_poly.pdbx_seq_one_letter_code
_entity_poly.pdbx_strand_id
1 'polypeptide(L)'
;MKRPEEIPYVWDLIFRASPPEVLKIACEVCKLFNDLATPLLYRSAILRRSGTTGENWDVLPIDFEEEDPVKARDVESSLFNRLCGSEKLRARTRELIVVKEEGDWGPRWINDYSIFDSLLAGLVEGMPNLSNVYFEGDWPVSNEVVIALGKHGKSPRLHLLNREYGREPRRRTCFMPAPYRKRKTIVRPIVRTLDIRVTHLDHYPETHVGHDTILRELFHAYPNLEDLRIWAIPYQRTGITGSDGMPVLSNFLNFVSPENTSDVPGSMLSLNGYVLWHDVSFWREQFPWHKLRSLSLGPYECPRFLESVGSCVQNLTSFTITQFCKRTAMTHAGLDAFLSSFSTLERLTAKGYVPSVQAVAHHPHLKHLCLHAIEYPDRERPTLSLAEIELLDQSCPNVISLDIDINSNMDGTWPDPIIDSLATRFHNLNQFFIHVELGIRRMELEWQLRFQLGRQLNQRTKQDLRAQFDNYSDDSDDSMCEMDAADTQDYDECRDAWNASVLTRSKAQDFGERFFGRRHESLALKKMTLRTGETLRQFSGQLPDYALDEDHHQRVFEICAPSDKSVEVVVKEL
;
A
#
# COMPACT_ATOMS: atom_id res chain seq x y z
N MET A 1 35.84 20.17 17.36
CA MET A 1 35.48 18.98 16.55
C MET A 1 36.77 18.29 16.14
N LYS A 2 36.88 16.98 16.38
CA LYS A 2 38.00 16.16 15.87
C LYS A 2 37.98 16.17 14.34
N ARG A 3 39.15 16.09 13.69
CA ARG A 3 39.19 16.03 12.23
C ARG A 3 38.51 14.74 11.75
N PRO A 4 37.84 14.72 10.59
CA PRO A 4 37.18 13.51 10.06
C PRO A 4 38.09 12.28 10.00
N GLU A 5 39.38 12.50 9.78
CA GLU A 5 40.46 11.51 9.75
C GLU A 5 40.67 10.77 11.08
N GLU A 6 40.27 11.38 12.20
CA GLU A 6 40.46 10.82 13.53
C GLU A 6 39.37 9.79 13.91
N ILE A 7 38.26 9.73 13.15
CA ILE A 7 37.13 8.83 13.44
C ILE A 7 36.46 8.25 12.18
N PRO A 8 37.18 7.53 11.29
CA PRO A 8 36.62 7.05 10.02
C PRO A 8 35.39 6.13 10.16
N TYR A 9 35.31 5.35 11.25
CA TYR A 9 34.20 4.43 11.49
C TYR A 9 32.87 5.14 11.76
N VAL A 10 32.88 6.34 12.36
CA VAL A 10 31.66 7.11 12.58
C VAL A 10 31.12 7.61 11.25
N TRP A 11 32.00 8.08 10.36
CA TRP A 11 31.60 8.54 9.03
C TRP A 11 31.07 7.40 8.14
N ASP A 12 31.65 6.19 8.21
CA ASP A 12 31.08 4.99 7.54
C ASP A 12 29.65 4.70 8.02
N LEU A 13 29.39 4.77 9.33
CA LEU A 13 28.04 4.57 9.87
C LEU A 13 27.06 5.67 9.41
N ILE A 14 27.49 6.93 9.43
CA ILE A 14 26.68 8.07 8.95
C ILE A 14 26.35 7.88 7.47
N PHE A 15 27.35 7.57 6.64
CA PHE A 15 27.17 7.38 5.20
C PHE A 15 26.28 6.18 4.89
N ARG A 16 26.37 5.07 5.63
CA ARG A 16 25.45 3.93 5.46
C ARG A 16 23.99 4.25 5.73
N ALA A 17 23.74 5.23 6.60
CA ALA A 17 22.39 5.72 6.90
C ALA A 17 21.98 6.90 6.02
N SER A 18 22.89 7.43 5.19
CA SER A 18 22.65 8.60 4.36
C SER A 18 22.05 8.19 3.01
N PRO A 19 21.15 9.02 2.45
CA PRO A 19 20.59 8.74 1.13
C PRO A 19 21.64 9.03 0.03
N PRO A 20 21.45 8.50 -1.19
CA PRO A 20 22.44 8.58 -2.27
C PRO A 20 22.91 10.00 -2.62
N GLU A 21 22.05 11.01 -2.50
CA GLU A 21 22.32 12.42 -2.77
C GLU A 21 23.36 12.98 -1.80
N VAL A 22 23.23 12.61 -0.52
CA VAL A 22 24.19 12.99 0.52
C VAL A 22 25.54 12.29 0.28
N LEU A 23 25.51 11.03 -0.16
CA LEU A 23 26.73 10.28 -0.51
C LEU A 23 27.49 10.89 -1.71
N LYS A 24 26.76 11.41 -2.71
CA LYS A 24 27.35 12.13 -3.85
C LYS A 24 28.09 13.37 -3.38
N ILE A 25 27.43 14.22 -2.58
CA ILE A 25 28.05 15.41 -1.99
C ILE A 25 29.28 15.01 -1.16
N ALA A 26 29.16 13.99 -0.31
CA ALA A 26 30.27 13.50 0.50
C ALA A 26 31.49 13.09 -0.34
N CYS A 27 31.27 12.49 -1.52
CA CYS A 27 32.36 12.08 -2.41
C CYS A 27 33.19 13.28 -2.93
N GLU A 28 32.62 14.47 -2.96
CA GLU A 28 33.27 15.70 -3.45
C GLU A 28 34.00 16.47 -2.33
N VAL A 29 33.66 16.21 -1.05
CA VAL A 29 34.20 16.97 0.09
C VAL A 29 35.70 16.77 0.26
N CYS A 30 36.16 15.52 0.34
CA CYS A 30 37.58 15.20 0.53
C CYS A 30 37.88 13.76 0.12
N LYS A 31 39.17 13.41 -0.01
CA LYS A 31 39.61 12.06 -0.39
C LYS A 31 39.10 10.97 0.56
N LEU A 32 39.17 11.20 1.88
CA LEU A 32 38.67 10.22 2.86
C LEU A 32 37.17 9.95 2.67
N PHE A 33 36.37 11.01 2.48
CA PHE A 33 34.93 10.85 2.27
C PHE A 33 34.64 10.20 0.92
N ASN A 34 35.39 10.53 -0.12
CA ASN A 34 35.33 9.82 -1.40
C ASN A 34 35.59 8.31 -1.22
N ASP A 35 36.65 7.95 -0.50
CA ASP A 35 37.02 6.55 -0.26
C ASP A 35 35.95 5.78 0.54
N LEU A 36 35.26 6.45 1.48
CA LEU A 36 34.18 5.86 2.29
C LEU A 36 32.82 5.83 1.59
N ALA A 37 32.42 6.91 0.92
CA ALA A 37 31.10 7.08 0.33
C ALA A 37 30.99 6.39 -1.04
N THR A 38 32.05 6.34 -1.85
CA THR A 38 31.99 5.74 -3.19
C THR A 38 31.55 4.26 -3.18
N PRO A 39 32.06 3.38 -2.30
CA PRO A 39 31.59 2.00 -2.22
C PRO A 39 30.10 1.88 -1.85
N LEU A 40 29.58 2.81 -1.06
CA LEU A 40 28.18 2.85 -0.66
C LEU A 40 27.29 3.36 -1.79
N LEU A 41 27.74 4.40 -2.49
CA LEU A 41 27.06 4.98 -3.64
C LEU A 41 26.89 3.96 -4.79
N TYR A 42 27.94 3.16 -5.06
CA TYR A 42 27.93 2.13 -6.11
C TYR A 42 27.49 0.74 -5.63
N ARG A 43 27.03 0.61 -4.38
CA ARG A 43 26.55 -0.66 -3.84
C ARG A 43 25.34 -1.18 -4.63
N SER A 44 24.46 -0.27 -5.04
CA SER A 44 23.26 -0.58 -5.82
C SER A 44 23.34 0.17 -7.14
N ALA A 45 23.33 -0.58 -8.25
CA ALA A 45 23.38 -0.03 -9.60
C ALA A 45 21.97 -0.09 -10.22
N ILE A 46 21.45 1.06 -10.65
CA ILE A 46 20.14 1.16 -11.31
C ILE A 46 20.37 1.36 -12.80
N LEU A 47 19.87 0.44 -13.62
CA LEU A 47 19.87 0.51 -15.07
C LEU A 47 18.47 0.90 -15.52
N ARG A 48 18.35 2.09 -16.10
CA ARG A 48 17.16 2.62 -16.76
C ARG A 48 17.51 2.90 -18.21
N ARG A 49 16.53 2.88 -19.11
CA ARG A 49 16.74 3.34 -20.49
C ARG A 49 16.38 4.81 -20.52
N SER A 50 17.23 5.65 -21.10
CA SER A 50 16.97 7.08 -21.21
C SER A 50 15.87 7.34 -22.24
N GLY A 51 14.77 8.00 -21.81
CA GLY A 51 13.62 8.31 -22.66
C GLY A 51 13.90 9.29 -23.82
N THR A 52 15.04 9.99 -23.84
CA THR A 52 15.29 11.09 -24.78
C THR A 52 15.82 10.66 -26.16
N THR A 53 16.40 9.46 -26.30
CA THR A 53 17.01 9.04 -27.59
C THR A 53 16.82 7.57 -27.96
N GLY A 54 16.19 6.75 -27.12
CA GLY A 54 15.87 5.38 -27.46
C GLY A 54 17.06 4.43 -27.63
N GLU A 55 18.32 4.84 -27.45
CA GLU A 55 19.48 3.94 -27.68
C GLU A 55 20.44 3.84 -26.48
N ASN A 56 20.29 4.67 -25.44
CA ASN A 56 21.24 4.75 -24.32
C ASN A 56 20.65 4.33 -22.96
N TRP A 57 21.47 3.66 -22.15
CA TRP A 57 21.15 3.16 -20.80
C TRP A 57 21.84 4.02 -19.72
N ASP A 58 21.28 5.19 -19.44
CA ASP A 58 21.71 6.11 -18.37
C ASP A 58 20.76 5.93 -17.16
N VAL A 59 21.09 6.08 -15.87
CA VAL A 59 21.72 7.16 -15.10
C VAL A 59 22.07 6.57 -13.70
N LEU A 60 22.86 7.26 -12.87
CA LEU A 60 22.95 7.03 -11.41
C LEU A 60 21.57 7.22 -10.72
N PRO A 61 21.39 6.84 -9.43
CA PRO A 61 20.05 6.80 -8.84
C PRO A 61 19.23 8.10 -8.92
N ILE A 62 19.85 9.29 -8.99
CA ILE A 62 19.15 10.58 -8.91
C ILE A 62 20.02 11.63 -9.62
N ASP A 63 19.80 11.86 -10.90
CA ASP A 63 20.20 13.12 -11.54
C ASP A 63 18.93 13.80 -12.07
N PHE A 64 19.00 15.13 -11.99
CA PHE A 64 17.95 16.10 -12.21
C PHE A 64 17.26 15.94 -13.57
N GLU A 65 16.06 16.52 -13.66
CA GLU A 65 15.62 17.21 -14.87
C GLU A 65 16.70 18.25 -15.24
N GLU A 66 17.78 17.83 -15.91
CA GLU A 66 18.72 18.76 -16.53
C GLU A 66 17.95 19.48 -17.65
N GLU A 67 17.75 20.78 -17.51
CA GLU A 67 17.12 21.67 -18.50
C GLU A 67 17.86 21.70 -19.86
N ASP A 68 19.00 21.01 -20.01
CA ASP A 68 19.81 21.02 -21.22
C ASP A 68 20.05 19.59 -21.80
N PRO A 69 19.13 19.09 -22.65
CA PRO A 69 19.20 17.75 -23.26
C PRO A 69 20.37 17.55 -24.24
N VAL A 70 21.22 18.56 -24.44
CA VAL A 70 22.34 18.50 -25.40
C VAL A 70 23.62 17.92 -24.76
N LYS A 71 23.77 17.95 -23.43
CA LYS A 71 24.98 17.45 -22.73
C LYS A 71 24.96 15.98 -22.33
N ALA A 72 23.81 15.31 -22.35
CA ALA A 72 23.66 13.88 -22.06
C ALA A 72 24.09 12.93 -23.21
N ARG A 73 24.84 13.44 -24.22
CA ARG A 73 25.06 12.74 -25.51
C ARG A 73 26.31 11.86 -25.61
N ASP A 74 27.11 11.71 -24.56
CA ASP A 74 28.29 10.83 -24.61
C ASP A 74 27.95 9.38 -24.25
N VAL A 75 27.93 8.50 -25.25
CA VAL A 75 27.72 7.04 -25.13
C VAL A 75 28.72 6.37 -24.17
N GLU A 76 29.89 6.96 -23.93
CA GLU A 76 30.89 6.49 -22.94
C GLU A 76 30.51 6.79 -21.48
N SER A 77 29.51 7.65 -21.24
CA SER A 77 29.13 8.10 -19.90
C SER A 77 28.09 7.21 -19.19
N SER A 78 27.45 6.31 -19.93
CA SER A 78 26.37 5.47 -19.42
C SER A 78 26.86 4.56 -18.28
N LEU A 79 26.05 4.44 -17.21
CA LEU A 79 26.41 3.61 -16.06
C LEU A 79 26.66 2.16 -16.49
N PHE A 80 25.88 1.68 -17.45
CA PHE A 80 26.04 0.35 -18.03
C PHE A 80 27.44 0.16 -18.64
N ASN A 81 27.88 1.06 -19.51
CA ASN A 81 29.19 0.97 -20.15
C ASN A 81 30.32 1.11 -19.13
N ARG A 82 30.16 1.98 -18.13
CA ARG A 82 31.11 2.13 -17.01
C ARG A 82 31.23 0.85 -16.19
N LEU A 83 30.13 0.15 -15.91
CA LEU A 83 30.14 -1.13 -15.22
C LEU A 83 30.79 -2.23 -16.08
N CYS A 84 30.53 -2.26 -17.39
CA CYS A 84 31.20 -3.17 -18.32
C CYS A 84 32.71 -2.90 -18.42
N GLY A 85 33.15 -1.63 -18.38
CA GLY A 85 34.55 -1.24 -18.50
C GLY A 85 35.36 -1.25 -17.19
N SER A 86 34.72 -1.24 -16.02
CA SER A 86 35.42 -1.07 -14.72
C SER A 86 35.20 -2.24 -13.76
N GLU A 87 36.23 -3.08 -13.61
CA GLU A 87 36.24 -4.17 -12.63
C GLU A 87 36.08 -3.65 -11.19
N LYS A 88 36.67 -2.50 -10.86
CA LYS A 88 36.57 -1.89 -9.53
C LYS A 88 35.13 -1.51 -9.19
N LEU A 89 34.36 -1.01 -10.16
CA LEU A 89 32.94 -0.69 -9.95
C LEU A 89 32.13 -1.97 -9.77
N ARG A 90 32.32 -2.97 -10.64
CA ARG A 90 31.65 -4.28 -10.52
C ARG A 90 31.92 -4.97 -9.19
N ALA A 91 33.14 -4.84 -8.65
CA ALA A 91 33.49 -5.38 -7.34
C ALA A 91 32.78 -4.66 -6.17
N ARG A 92 32.30 -3.43 -6.35
CA ARG A 92 31.56 -2.66 -5.33
C ARG A 92 30.06 -2.92 -5.38
N THR A 93 29.52 -3.24 -6.56
CA THR A 93 28.10 -3.51 -6.77
C THR A 93 27.67 -4.83 -6.14
N ARG A 94 26.62 -4.77 -5.31
CA ARG A 94 25.97 -5.92 -4.66
C ARG A 94 24.53 -6.10 -5.14
N GLU A 95 23.92 -5.04 -5.63
CA GLU A 95 22.53 -5.01 -6.07
C GLU A 95 22.48 -4.41 -7.47
N LEU A 96 21.80 -5.09 -8.39
CA LEU A 96 21.56 -4.61 -9.74
C LEU A 96 20.06 -4.48 -9.95
N ILE A 97 19.58 -3.29 -10.31
CA ILE A 97 18.16 -2.99 -10.49
C ILE A 97 17.96 -2.58 -11.93
N VAL A 98 17.14 -3.31 -12.68
CA VAL A 98 16.80 -3.02 -14.07
C VAL A 98 15.35 -2.55 -14.12
N VAL A 99 15.14 -1.28 -14.46
CA VAL A 99 13.81 -0.64 -14.39
C VAL A 99 13.29 -0.38 -15.79
N LYS A 100 12.04 -0.75 -16.04
CA LYS A 100 11.34 -0.45 -17.29
C LYS A 100 10.61 0.86 -17.11
N GLU A 101 10.96 1.88 -17.89
CA GLU A 101 10.16 3.10 -17.92
C GLU A 101 8.84 2.85 -18.65
N GLU A 102 7.77 3.46 -18.15
CA GLU A 102 6.46 3.48 -18.79
C GLU A 102 6.52 4.37 -20.03
N GLY A 103 6.38 3.76 -21.21
CA GLY A 103 6.49 4.44 -22.50
C GLY A 103 6.21 3.49 -23.66
N ASP A 104 5.79 4.03 -24.80
CA ASP A 104 5.33 3.25 -25.96
C ASP A 104 6.52 2.57 -26.68
N TRP A 105 6.87 1.37 -26.23
CA TRP A 105 7.95 0.55 -26.79
C TRP A 105 7.53 0.00 -28.17
N GLY A 106 7.79 0.75 -29.24
CA GLY A 106 7.53 0.32 -30.62
C GLY A 106 8.45 -0.84 -31.09
N PRO A 107 8.05 -1.63 -32.11
CA PRO A 107 8.64 -2.93 -32.52
C PRO A 107 10.17 -3.06 -32.63
N ARG A 108 10.90 -1.94 -32.76
CA ARG A 108 12.36 -1.88 -32.78
C ARG A 108 13.00 -2.42 -31.50
N TRP A 109 12.31 -2.36 -30.36
CA TRP A 109 12.85 -2.81 -29.07
C TRP A 109 13.24 -4.27 -29.02
N ILE A 110 12.61 -5.15 -29.81
CA ILE A 110 12.86 -6.61 -29.75
C ILE A 110 14.30 -6.94 -30.16
N ASN A 111 14.83 -6.21 -31.14
CA ASN A 111 16.21 -6.43 -31.60
C ASN A 111 17.21 -5.89 -30.59
N ASP A 112 17.00 -4.68 -30.08
CA ASP A 112 17.84 -4.06 -29.05
C ASP A 112 17.88 -4.89 -27.76
N TYR A 113 16.76 -5.53 -27.43
CA TYR A 113 16.60 -6.34 -26.24
C TYR A 113 17.52 -7.56 -26.23
N SER A 114 17.65 -8.28 -27.35
CA SER A 114 18.54 -9.45 -27.44
C SER A 114 20.02 -9.11 -27.20
N ILE A 115 20.44 -7.93 -27.66
CA ILE A 115 21.80 -7.42 -27.47
C ILE A 115 21.99 -7.02 -26.02
N PHE A 116 21.04 -6.25 -25.48
CA PHE A 116 21.06 -5.84 -24.07
C PHE A 116 21.09 -7.03 -23.12
N ASP A 117 20.29 -8.07 -23.36
CA ASP A 117 20.25 -9.28 -22.56
C ASP A 117 21.59 -10.01 -22.52
N SER A 118 22.25 -10.14 -23.67
CA SER A 118 23.55 -10.81 -23.77
C SER A 118 24.61 -10.01 -22.98
N LEU A 119 24.57 -8.69 -23.08
CA LEU A 119 25.45 -7.81 -22.33
C LEU A 119 25.14 -7.84 -20.82
N LEU A 120 23.86 -7.88 -20.44
CA LEU A 120 23.42 -7.98 -19.05
C LEU A 120 23.84 -9.31 -18.42
N ALA A 121 23.74 -10.42 -19.16
CA ALA A 121 24.24 -11.72 -18.70
C ALA A 121 25.75 -11.68 -18.44
N GLY A 122 26.53 -11.14 -19.39
CA GLY A 122 27.97 -10.95 -19.20
C GLY A 122 28.30 -10.01 -18.04
N LEU A 123 27.49 -8.98 -17.82
CA LEU A 123 27.63 -8.07 -16.69
C LEU A 123 27.40 -8.77 -15.36
N VAL A 124 26.34 -9.57 -15.25
CA VAL A 124 26.03 -10.39 -14.07
C VAL A 124 27.17 -11.35 -13.76
N GLU A 125 27.72 -12.04 -14.77
CA GLU A 125 28.88 -12.92 -14.58
C GLU A 125 30.13 -12.16 -14.09
N GLY A 126 30.30 -10.91 -14.52
CA GLY A 126 31.43 -10.06 -14.18
C GLY A 126 31.37 -9.34 -12.83
N MET A 127 30.28 -9.48 -12.05
CA MET A 127 30.06 -8.78 -10.77
C MET A 127 30.30 -9.68 -9.55
N PRO A 128 31.54 -9.82 -9.03
CA PRO A 128 31.89 -10.88 -8.07
C PRO A 128 31.17 -10.82 -6.72
N ASN A 129 30.62 -9.66 -6.34
CA ASN A 129 29.91 -9.44 -5.08
C ASN A 129 28.40 -9.28 -5.25
N LEU A 130 27.88 -9.55 -6.45
CA LEU A 130 26.45 -9.47 -6.74
C LEU A 130 25.68 -10.45 -5.84
N SER A 131 24.70 -9.89 -5.12
CA SER A 131 23.89 -10.59 -4.13
C SER A 131 22.41 -10.58 -4.51
N ASN A 132 21.93 -9.51 -5.15
CA ASN A 132 20.53 -9.39 -5.59
C ASN A 132 20.45 -8.78 -6.99
N VAL A 133 19.49 -9.24 -7.79
CA VAL A 133 19.13 -8.66 -9.09
C VAL A 133 17.62 -8.43 -9.09
N TYR A 134 17.22 -7.20 -9.37
CA TYR A 134 15.84 -6.76 -9.43
C TYR A 134 15.49 -6.41 -10.87
N PHE A 135 14.37 -6.92 -11.35
CA PHE A 135 13.75 -6.47 -12.58
C PHE A 135 12.40 -5.85 -12.26
N GLU A 136 12.29 -4.54 -12.44
CA GLU A 136 11.09 -3.77 -12.19
C GLU A 136 10.35 -3.46 -13.51
N GLY A 137 9.06 -3.77 -13.53
CA GLY A 137 8.21 -3.70 -14.73
C GLY A 137 8.35 -4.95 -15.60
N ASP A 138 7.68 -4.95 -16.75
CA ASP A 138 7.60 -6.11 -17.64
C ASP A 138 8.83 -6.32 -18.53
N TRP A 139 10.00 -6.44 -17.91
CA TRP A 139 11.23 -6.91 -18.56
C TRP A 139 11.19 -8.42 -18.75
N PRO A 140 11.29 -8.99 -19.96
CA PRO A 140 11.57 -10.41 -20.06
C PRO A 140 12.86 -10.71 -19.28
N VAL A 141 12.99 -11.93 -18.74
CA VAL A 141 14.27 -12.37 -18.19
C VAL A 141 14.76 -13.47 -19.12
N SER A 142 15.81 -13.17 -19.88
CA SER A 142 16.35 -14.10 -20.86
C SER A 142 16.97 -15.34 -20.20
N ASN A 143 17.05 -16.43 -20.96
CA ASN A 143 17.70 -17.64 -20.47
C ASN A 143 19.18 -17.41 -20.20
N GLU A 144 19.83 -16.52 -20.95
CA GLU A 144 21.23 -16.14 -20.79
C GLU A 144 21.47 -15.53 -19.41
N VAL A 145 20.61 -14.59 -18.98
CA VAL A 145 20.68 -14.01 -17.64
C VAL A 145 20.40 -15.07 -16.57
N VAL A 146 19.40 -15.92 -16.76
CA VAL A 146 19.11 -17.02 -15.81
C VAL A 146 20.30 -17.98 -15.67
N ILE A 147 20.95 -18.33 -16.78
CA ILE A 147 22.14 -19.18 -16.79
C ILE A 147 23.31 -18.47 -16.09
N ALA A 148 23.52 -17.18 -16.36
CA ALA A 148 24.54 -16.37 -15.69
C ALA A 148 24.33 -16.35 -14.16
N LEU A 149 23.11 -16.08 -13.70
CA LEU A 149 22.75 -16.11 -12.28
C LEU A 149 22.99 -17.50 -11.66
N GLY A 150 22.61 -18.56 -12.37
CA GLY A 150 22.79 -19.94 -11.90
C GLY A 150 24.26 -20.39 -11.81
N LYS A 151 25.13 -19.83 -12.65
CA LYS A 151 26.58 -20.09 -12.61
C LYS A 151 27.35 -19.15 -11.68
N HIS A 152 26.72 -18.05 -11.26
CA HIS A 152 27.38 -17.03 -10.46
C HIS A 152 27.80 -17.59 -9.09
N GLY A 153 29.07 -17.39 -8.71
CA GLY A 153 29.65 -18.01 -7.51
C GLY A 153 29.03 -17.58 -6.17
N LYS A 154 28.23 -16.50 -6.16
CA LYS A 154 27.45 -16.04 -4.99
C LYS A 154 25.96 -16.39 -5.03
N SER A 155 25.49 -17.01 -6.11
CA SER A 155 24.06 -17.35 -6.31
C SER A 155 23.12 -16.18 -5.99
N PRO A 156 23.24 -15.06 -6.71
CA PRO A 156 22.46 -13.85 -6.44
C PRO A 156 20.96 -14.14 -6.55
N ARG A 157 20.19 -13.47 -5.70
CA ARG A 157 18.74 -13.62 -5.61
C ARG A 157 18.06 -12.82 -6.71
N LEU A 158 17.15 -13.46 -7.44
CA LEU A 158 16.36 -12.80 -8.47
C LEU A 158 15.02 -12.32 -7.90
N HIS A 159 14.72 -11.05 -8.11
CA HIS A 159 13.48 -10.39 -7.70
C HIS A 159 12.78 -9.83 -8.94
N LEU A 160 11.53 -10.21 -9.16
CA LEU A 160 10.71 -9.75 -10.28
C LEU A 160 9.60 -8.87 -9.72
N LEU A 161 9.63 -7.57 -10.01
CA LEU A 161 8.75 -6.57 -9.39
C LEU A 161 7.81 -5.92 -10.42
N ASN A 162 6.60 -5.55 -10.00
CA ASN A 162 5.61 -4.83 -10.81
C ASN A 162 5.32 -5.50 -12.17
N ARG A 163 5.07 -6.81 -12.16
CA ARG A 163 4.85 -7.60 -13.38
C ARG A 163 3.38 -7.61 -13.79
N GLU A 164 3.02 -7.22 -15.01
CA GLU A 164 1.64 -7.30 -15.50
C GLU A 164 1.33 -8.70 -16.05
N TYR A 165 0.58 -9.49 -15.29
CA TYR A 165 0.04 -10.75 -15.75
C TYR A 165 -1.22 -10.51 -16.58
N GLY A 166 -1.23 -11.03 -17.81
CA GLY A 166 -2.42 -11.09 -18.67
C GLY A 166 -2.33 -10.28 -19.96
N ARG A 167 -1.67 -9.12 -19.98
CA ARG A 167 -1.84 -8.07 -21.01
C ARG A 167 -1.64 -8.45 -22.49
N GLU A 168 -0.91 -9.53 -22.82
CA GLU A 168 -0.75 -9.96 -24.21
C GLU A 168 -1.22 -11.41 -24.49
N PRO A 169 -2.39 -11.59 -25.13
CA PRO A 169 -2.89 -12.90 -25.56
C PRO A 169 -1.95 -13.63 -26.53
N ARG A 170 -1.11 -12.88 -27.27
CA ARG A 170 -0.24 -13.40 -28.32
C ARG A 170 1.21 -13.66 -27.88
N ARG A 171 1.62 -13.21 -26.69
CA ARG A 171 2.96 -13.45 -26.12
C ARG A 171 2.88 -14.10 -24.73
N ARG A 172 2.20 -15.25 -24.67
CA ARG A 172 2.26 -16.19 -23.52
C ARG A 172 3.69 -16.68 -23.16
N THR A 173 4.73 -16.16 -23.82
CA THR A 173 6.12 -16.60 -23.70
C THR A 173 6.94 -15.81 -22.68
N CYS A 174 6.45 -14.69 -22.15
CA CYS A 174 7.28 -13.84 -21.29
C CYS A 174 7.27 -14.27 -19.81
N PHE A 175 6.22 -14.95 -19.34
CA PHE A 175 6.06 -15.33 -17.92
C PHE A 175 6.46 -16.76 -17.60
N MET A 176 6.60 -17.59 -18.63
CA MET A 176 6.81 -19.02 -18.52
C MET A 176 7.87 -19.39 -19.56
N PRO A 177 8.94 -20.12 -19.20
CA PRO A 177 9.77 -20.76 -20.21
C PRO A 177 8.83 -21.53 -21.14
N ALA A 178 8.84 -21.17 -22.43
CA ALA A 178 7.83 -21.57 -23.41
C ALA A 178 7.40 -23.03 -23.19
N PRO A 179 6.08 -23.31 -23.11
CA PRO A 179 5.58 -24.59 -22.64
C PRO A 179 6.24 -25.73 -23.42
N TYR A 180 7.07 -26.48 -22.71
CA TYR A 180 7.35 -27.89 -22.94
C TYR A 180 7.56 -28.30 -24.42
N ARG A 181 8.29 -27.49 -25.21
CA ARG A 181 8.93 -28.03 -26.44
C ARG A 181 10.14 -28.87 -26.02
N LYS A 182 9.81 -30.10 -25.62
CA LYS A 182 10.64 -31.31 -25.46
C LYS A 182 12.17 -31.10 -25.55
N ARG A 183 12.84 -31.37 -24.40
CA ARG A 183 14.21 -31.94 -24.27
C ARG A 183 15.45 -31.03 -24.22
N LYS A 184 15.39 -29.83 -23.62
CA LYS A 184 16.60 -29.26 -23.01
C LYS A 184 16.37 -29.02 -21.53
N THR A 185 17.37 -29.32 -20.72
CA THR A 185 17.44 -29.03 -19.28
C THR A 185 17.27 -27.53 -19.11
N ILE A 186 16.04 -27.07 -18.89
CA ILE A 186 15.75 -25.68 -18.62
C ILE A 186 16.23 -25.41 -17.20
N VAL A 187 17.29 -24.62 -17.07
CA VAL A 187 17.73 -24.09 -15.77
C VAL A 187 16.57 -23.23 -15.25
N ARG A 188 15.93 -23.66 -14.16
CA ARG A 188 14.87 -22.87 -13.55
C ARG A 188 15.50 -21.67 -12.83
N PRO A 189 15.05 -20.44 -13.08
CA PRO A 189 15.54 -19.29 -12.34
C PRO A 189 15.19 -19.43 -10.86
N ILE A 190 16.15 -19.10 -9.99
CA ILE A 190 15.92 -19.02 -8.55
C ILE A 190 15.30 -17.64 -8.26
N VAL A 191 14.00 -17.52 -8.55
CA VAL A 191 13.21 -16.33 -8.21
C VAL A 191 12.83 -16.42 -6.74
N ARG A 192 13.26 -15.41 -5.97
CA ARG A 192 13.01 -15.34 -4.52
C ARG A 192 11.83 -14.43 -4.18
N THR A 193 11.68 -13.32 -4.90
CA THR A 193 10.54 -12.41 -4.74
C THR A 193 9.86 -12.21 -6.07
N LEU A 194 8.53 -12.25 -6.04
CA LEU A 194 7.68 -12.05 -7.20
C LEU A 194 6.54 -11.10 -6.82
N ASP A 195 6.48 -9.95 -7.47
CA ASP A 195 5.40 -8.98 -7.35
C ASP A 195 4.69 -8.83 -8.70
N ILE A 196 3.44 -9.27 -8.73
CA ILE A 196 2.62 -9.38 -9.93
C ILE A 196 1.35 -8.55 -9.77
N ARG A 197 1.03 -7.77 -10.80
CA ARG A 197 -0.25 -7.14 -11.03
C ARG A 197 -1.04 -7.98 -12.03
N VAL A 198 -2.16 -8.53 -11.61
CA VAL A 198 -3.07 -9.27 -12.49
C VAL A 198 -4.13 -8.28 -12.96
N THR A 199 -4.08 -7.91 -14.24
CA THR A 199 -5.11 -7.07 -14.86
C THR A 199 -6.13 -7.95 -15.57
N HIS A 200 -7.40 -7.70 -15.33
CA HIS A 200 -8.47 -8.38 -16.07
C HIS A 200 -8.51 -7.86 -17.52
N LEU A 201 -8.19 -8.74 -18.48
CA LEU A 201 -8.34 -8.46 -19.90
C LEU A 201 -9.78 -8.71 -20.36
N ASP A 202 -10.69 -7.80 -20.04
CA ASP A 202 -12.08 -7.86 -20.52
C ASP A 202 -12.24 -7.14 -21.85
N HIS A 203 -11.86 -7.77 -22.95
CA HIS A 203 -12.40 -7.40 -24.28
C HIS A 203 -13.12 -8.54 -25.00
N TYR A 204 -13.08 -9.78 -24.49
CA TYR A 204 -13.74 -10.91 -25.15
C TYR A 204 -14.47 -11.82 -24.14
N PRO A 205 -15.80 -11.69 -24.02
CA PRO A 205 -16.62 -12.57 -23.17
C PRO A 205 -16.57 -14.05 -23.59
N GLU A 206 -15.98 -14.38 -24.74
CA GLU A 206 -15.94 -15.74 -25.29
C GLU A 206 -14.70 -16.54 -24.92
N THR A 207 -13.64 -15.91 -24.41
CA THR A 207 -12.43 -16.62 -23.97
C THR A 207 -12.31 -16.56 -22.46
N HIS A 208 -13.05 -17.44 -21.78
CA HIS A 208 -12.79 -17.85 -20.41
C HIS A 208 -11.42 -18.55 -20.33
N VAL A 209 -10.33 -17.81 -20.52
CA VAL A 209 -9.01 -18.30 -20.12
C VAL A 209 -9.06 -18.33 -18.60
N GLY A 210 -9.31 -19.52 -18.04
CA GLY A 210 -9.47 -19.76 -16.61
C GLY A 210 -8.29 -19.20 -15.85
N HIS A 211 -8.48 -18.02 -15.26
CA HIS A 211 -7.54 -17.41 -14.35
C HIS A 211 -7.32 -18.29 -13.10
N ASP A 212 -8.18 -19.30 -12.91
CA ASP A 212 -8.13 -20.49 -12.05
C ASP A 212 -6.74 -21.08 -11.81
N THR A 213 -5.80 -20.86 -12.74
CA THR A 213 -4.52 -21.56 -12.73
C THR A 213 -3.32 -20.68 -12.37
N ILE A 214 -3.49 -19.37 -12.15
CA ILE A 214 -2.38 -18.42 -11.99
C ILE A 214 -1.45 -18.84 -10.84
N LEU A 215 -1.96 -18.96 -9.61
CA LEU A 215 -1.14 -19.34 -8.46
C LEU A 215 -0.42 -20.68 -8.65
N ARG A 216 -1.11 -21.65 -9.24
CA ARG A 216 -0.54 -22.97 -9.56
C ARG A 216 0.61 -22.85 -10.56
N GLU A 217 0.42 -22.09 -11.62
CA GLU A 217 1.45 -21.83 -12.62
C GLU A 217 2.65 -21.13 -11.98
N LEU A 218 2.41 -20.12 -11.16
CA LEU A 218 3.46 -19.38 -10.46
C LEU A 218 4.27 -20.28 -9.52
N PHE A 219 3.63 -21.08 -8.66
CA PHE A 219 4.34 -21.99 -7.77
C PHE A 219 5.10 -23.08 -8.54
N HIS A 220 4.54 -23.56 -9.65
CA HIS A 220 5.22 -24.54 -10.51
C HIS A 220 6.45 -23.96 -11.22
N ALA A 221 6.35 -22.70 -11.68
CA ALA A 221 7.44 -22.01 -12.34
C ALA A 221 8.53 -21.53 -11.37
N TYR A 222 8.16 -21.17 -10.15
CA TYR A 222 9.03 -20.58 -9.13
C TYR A 222 9.01 -21.40 -7.83
N PRO A 223 9.55 -22.62 -7.81
CA PRO A 223 9.53 -23.51 -6.64
C PRO A 223 10.39 -23.04 -5.45
N ASN A 224 11.23 -22.01 -5.64
CA ASN A 224 12.08 -21.44 -4.59
C ASN A 224 11.60 -20.04 -4.17
N LEU A 225 10.35 -19.69 -4.52
CA LEU A 225 9.80 -18.40 -4.14
C LEU A 225 9.78 -18.29 -2.62
N GLU A 226 10.05 -17.11 -2.08
CA GLU A 226 9.95 -16.84 -0.65
C GLU A 226 8.92 -15.77 -0.36
N ASP A 227 8.86 -14.77 -1.24
CA ASP A 227 7.95 -13.65 -1.15
C ASP A 227 7.10 -13.58 -2.41
N LEU A 228 5.79 -13.77 -2.26
CA LEU A 228 4.81 -13.58 -3.33
C LEU A 228 3.93 -12.38 -3.01
N ARG A 229 3.82 -11.46 -3.96
CA ARG A 229 2.85 -10.37 -3.92
C ARG A 229 2.03 -10.39 -5.20
N ILE A 230 0.73 -10.42 -5.02
CA ILE A 230 -0.25 -10.37 -6.09
C ILE A 230 -1.15 -9.18 -5.83
N TRP A 231 -1.39 -8.41 -6.88
CA TRP A 231 -2.31 -7.30 -6.96
C TRP A 231 -3.29 -7.57 -8.10
N ALA A 232 -4.44 -8.17 -7.81
CA ALA A 232 -5.49 -8.32 -8.80
C ALA A 232 -6.31 -7.02 -8.87
N ILE A 233 -6.25 -6.37 -10.02
CA ILE A 233 -6.96 -5.11 -10.27
C ILE A 233 -8.26 -5.48 -10.97
N PRO A 234 -9.44 -5.21 -10.38
CA PRO A 234 -10.72 -5.48 -11.03
C PRO A 234 -10.84 -4.73 -12.35
N TYR A 235 -11.49 -5.34 -13.33
CA TYR A 235 -11.90 -4.60 -14.51
C TYR A 235 -13.04 -3.63 -14.15
N GLN A 236 -12.83 -2.34 -14.43
CA GLN A 236 -13.90 -1.36 -14.38
C GLN A 236 -14.66 -1.41 -15.71
N ARG A 237 -15.89 -1.92 -15.68
CA ARG A 237 -16.82 -1.72 -16.80
C ARG A 237 -17.28 -0.26 -16.76
N THR A 238 -16.58 0.63 -17.45
CA THR A 238 -16.94 2.06 -17.58
C THR A 238 -18.21 2.32 -18.40
N GLY A 239 -19.11 1.33 -18.51
CA GLY A 239 -20.36 1.43 -19.25
C GLY A 239 -21.44 2.11 -18.43
N ILE A 240 -21.79 3.34 -18.81
CA ILE A 240 -22.83 4.24 -18.25
C ILE A 240 -24.26 3.63 -18.28
N THR A 241 -24.45 2.38 -18.72
CA THR A 241 -25.77 1.77 -18.84
C THR A 241 -26.27 1.23 -17.50
N GLY A 242 -26.74 2.16 -16.64
CA GLY A 242 -27.85 2.14 -15.68
C GLY A 242 -28.44 0.84 -15.13
N SER A 243 -27.67 -0.24 -15.04
CA SER A 243 -28.10 -1.44 -14.33
C SER A 243 -27.20 -1.60 -13.11
N ASP A 244 -27.82 -1.54 -11.92
CA ASP A 244 -27.28 -1.96 -10.61
C ASP A 244 -26.86 -3.46 -10.58
N GLY A 245 -26.64 -4.05 -11.74
CA GLY A 245 -25.94 -5.31 -11.88
C GLY A 245 -24.51 -5.09 -11.42
N MET A 246 -24.29 -5.35 -10.13
CA MET A 246 -22.98 -5.72 -9.59
C MET A 246 -22.22 -6.48 -10.67
N PRO A 247 -20.95 -6.15 -10.95
CA PRO A 247 -20.15 -6.97 -11.84
C PRO A 247 -20.26 -8.40 -11.33
N VAL A 248 -21.00 -9.23 -12.07
CA VAL A 248 -21.06 -10.65 -11.79
C VAL A 248 -19.65 -11.09 -12.14
N LEU A 249 -18.80 -11.16 -11.12
CA LEU A 249 -17.51 -11.82 -11.14
C LEU A 249 -17.81 -13.30 -11.46
N SER A 250 -18.18 -13.61 -12.69
CA SER A 250 -18.86 -14.87 -13.03
C SER A 250 -17.88 -16.01 -13.27
N ASN A 251 -16.57 -15.79 -13.20
CA ASN A 251 -15.57 -16.84 -13.32
C ASN A 251 -14.39 -16.52 -12.41
N PHE A 252 -14.46 -17.03 -11.20
CA PHE A 252 -13.41 -16.90 -10.21
C PHE A 252 -12.39 -18.03 -10.34
N LEU A 253 -11.22 -17.72 -9.81
CA LEU A 253 -10.04 -18.55 -9.83
C LEU A 253 -10.28 -19.85 -9.03
N ASN A 254 -10.34 -21.00 -9.70
CA ASN A 254 -10.27 -22.34 -9.07
C ASN A 254 -8.84 -22.90 -9.08
N PHE A 255 -8.17 -22.87 -7.94
CA PHE A 255 -6.89 -23.53 -7.75
C PHE A 255 -7.03 -25.05 -7.85
N VAL A 256 -6.12 -25.66 -8.61
CA VAL A 256 -5.91 -27.11 -8.60
C VAL A 256 -4.60 -27.39 -7.89
N SER A 257 -4.68 -28.18 -6.83
CA SER A 257 -3.56 -28.67 -6.01
C SER A 257 -2.34 -29.13 -6.85
N PRO A 258 -1.12 -28.62 -6.58
CA PRO A 258 0.10 -29.24 -7.04
C PRO A 258 0.36 -30.50 -6.19
N GLU A 259 0.70 -31.61 -6.84
CA GLU A 259 0.97 -32.90 -6.17
C GLU A 259 2.18 -32.86 -5.23
N ASN A 260 3.02 -31.80 -5.28
CA ASN A 260 4.20 -31.60 -4.45
C ASN A 260 4.21 -30.20 -3.80
N THR A 261 4.04 -30.14 -2.48
CA THR A 261 3.86 -28.90 -1.70
C THR A 261 5.12 -28.40 -0.98
N SER A 262 6.26 -29.10 -1.12
CA SER A 262 7.52 -28.72 -0.44
C SER A 262 8.08 -27.36 -0.89
N ASP A 263 7.63 -26.87 -2.05
CA ASP A 263 8.25 -25.83 -2.87
C ASP A 263 7.41 -24.53 -2.93
N VAL A 264 6.48 -24.35 -1.99
CA VAL A 264 5.58 -23.19 -1.90
C VAL A 264 6.25 -22.09 -1.04
N PRO A 265 6.01 -20.78 -1.33
CA PRO A 265 6.72 -19.68 -0.69
C PRO A 265 6.71 -19.65 0.82
N GLY A 266 7.88 -19.29 1.35
CA GLY A 266 8.23 -19.49 2.75
C GLY A 266 7.93 -18.32 3.67
N SER A 267 8.10 -17.06 3.29
CA SER A 267 8.15 -15.95 4.27
C SER A 267 7.02 -14.94 4.15
N MET A 268 6.70 -14.48 2.94
CA MET A 268 5.74 -13.41 2.72
C MET A 268 4.72 -13.78 1.64
N LEU A 269 3.44 -13.56 1.95
CA LEU A 269 2.34 -13.74 1.02
C LEU A 269 1.45 -12.50 1.05
N SER A 270 1.28 -11.85 -0.10
CA SER A 270 0.36 -10.74 -0.28
C SER A 270 -0.61 -11.08 -1.40
N LEU A 271 -1.90 -11.11 -1.09
CA LEU A 271 -2.98 -11.51 -1.98
C LEU A 271 -3.97 -10.35 -2.11
N ASN A 272 -3.46 -9.21 -2.57
CA ASN A 272 -4.25 -8.01 -2.72
C ASN A 272 -5.10 -8.14 -3.98
N GLY A 273 -6.42 -7.93 -3.89
CA GLY A 273 -7.36 -8.10 -4.98
C GLY A 273 -7.83 -9.55 -5.20
N TYR A 274 -7.24 -10.52 -4.51
CA TYR A 274 -7.46 -11.94 -4.83
C TYR A 274 -8.62 -12.52 -4.02
N VAL A 275 -9.52 -13.26 -4.69
CA VAL A 275 -10.69 -13.90 -4.05
C VAL A 275 -10.33 -15.33 -3.63
N LEU A 276 -10.39 -15.65 -2.34
CA LEU A 276 -9.84 -16.90 -1.78
C LEU A 276 -10.87 -18.00 -1.48
N TRP A 277 -12.17 -17.78 -1.71
CA TRP A 277 -13.21 -18.68 -1.22
C TRP A 277 -13.32 -20.02 -1.97
N HIS A 278 -12.79 -20.14 -3.20
CA HIS A 278 -12.89 -21.38 -3.98
C HIS A 278 -11.82 -22.42 -3.60
N ASP A 279 -10.73 -21.96 -2.97
CA ASP A 279 -9.49 -22.75 -2.82
C ASP A 279 -9.16 -23.06 -1.36
N VAL A 280 -10.15 -22.94 -0.49
CA VAL A 280 -9.97 -23.04 0.97
C VAL A 280 -9.29 -24.35 1.36
N SER A 281 -9.60 -25.46 0.68
CA SER A 281 -8.97 -26.76 0.97
C SER A 281 -7.47 -26.76 0.70
N PHE A 282 -7.01 -26.19 -0.42
CA PHE A 282 -5.57 -26.07 -0.70
C PHE A 282 -4.89 -25.22 0.36
N TRP A 283 -5.44 -24.02 0.62
CA TRP A 283 -4.88 -23.12 1.61
C TRP A 283 -4.78 -23.81 2.95
N ARG A 284 -5.85 -24.42 3.45
CA ARG A 284 -5.86 -25.10 4.74
C ARG A 284 -4.90 -26.30 4.83
N GLU A 285 -4.91 -27.17 3.83
CA GLU A 285 -4.30 -28.51 3.96
C GLU A 285 -2.91 -28.63 3.34
N GLN A 286 -2.58 -27.77 2.38
CA GLN A 286 -1.40 -27.94 1.53
C GLN A 286 -0.42 -26.77 1.61
N PHE A 287 -0.90 -25.56 1.87
CA PHE A 287 -0.03 -24.41 2.01
C PHE A 287 0.85 -24.52 3.27
N PRO A 288 2.18 -24.25 3.19
CA PRO A 288 3.10 -24.42 4.31
C PRO A 288 3.02 -23.25 5.32
N TRP A 289 1.88 -23.09 5.99
CA TRP A 289 1.64 -21.99 6.96
C TRP A 289 2.68 -21.86 8.06
N HIS A 290 3.31 -22.97 8.45
CA HIS A 290 4.37 -22.97 9.46
C HIS A 290 5.61 -22.15 9.03
N LYS A 291 5.83 -21.93 7.74
CA LYS A 291 6.93 -21.09 7.25
C LYS A 291 6.54 -19.61 7.25
N LEU A 292 5.28 -19.31 6.98
CA LEU A 292 4.77 -17.96 6.71
C LEU A 292 4.99 -17.02 7.90
N ARG A 293 5.62 -15.87 7.63
CA ARG A 293 5.89 -14.80 8.61
C ARG A 293 5.06 -13.55 8.37
N SER A 294 4.73 -13.27 7.11
CA SER A 294 3.97 -12.08 6.73
C SER A 294 2.82 -12.44 5.80
N LEU A 295 1.61 -12.00 6.15
CA LEU A 295 0.40 -12.18 5.36
C LEU A 295 -0.25 -10.81 5.11
N SER A 296 -0.56 -10.50 3.86
CA SER A 296 -1.34 -9.33 3.47
C SER A 296 -2.55 -9.78 2.66
N LEU A 297 -3.75 -9.39 3.12
CA LEU A 297 -5.02 -9.67 2.48
C LEU A 297 -5.77 -8.37 2.24
N GLY A 298 -6.67 -8.39 1.27
CA GLY A 298 -7.48 -7.23 0.93
C GLY A 298 -7.51 -6.97 -0.55
N PRO A 299 -8.13 -5.89 -1.04
CA PRO A 299 -9.21 -5.13 -0.43
C PRO A 299 -10.54 -5.92 -0.40
N TYR A 300 -10.62 -7.06 -1.09
CA TYR A 300 -11.85 -7.83 -1.22
C TYR A 300 -12.13 -8.72 -0.02
N GLU A 301 -13.43 -8.89 0.23
CA GLU A 301 -13.91 -9.81 1.24
C GLU A 301 -13.66 -11.26 0.84
N CYS A 302 -13.08 -12.02 1.78
CA CYS A 302 -12.87 -13.45 1.69
C CYS A 302 -13.65 -14.12 2.84
N PRO A 303 -14.98 -14.32 2.72
CA PRO A 303 -15.80 -14.86 3.78
C PRO A 303 -15.25 -16.22 4.23
N ARG A 304 -15.14 -16.42 5.55
CA ARG A 304 -14.75 -17.70 6.18
C ARG A 304 -13.36 -18.23 5.84
N PHE A 305 -12.58 -17.54 4.99
CA PHE A 305 -11.21 -17.94 4.67
C PHE A 305 -10.35 -17.97 5.94
N LEU A 306 -10.36 -16.88 6.70
CA LEU A 306 -9.60 -16.74 7.94
C LEU A 306 -10.00 -17.80 8.99
N GLU A 307 -11.30 -18.08 9.14
CA GLU A 307 -11.82 -19.15 10.01
C GLU A 307 -11.24 -20.52 9.64
N SER A 308 -11.06 -20.75 8.33
CA SER A 308 -10.65 -22.05 7.81
C SER A 308 -9.15 -22.31 7.95
N VAL A 309 -8.34 -21.25 7.99
CA VAL A 309 -6.87 -21.35 8.02
C VAL A 309 -6.25 -20.96 9.36
N GLY A 310 -7.01 -20.38 10.30
CA GLY A 310 -6.49 -19.90 11.59
C GLY A 310 -5.69 -20.95 12.34
N SER A 311 -6.20 -22.17 12.46
CA SER A 311 -5.51 -23.27 13.16
C SER A 311 -4.20 -23.72 12.48
N CYS A 312 -3.99 -23.36 11.22
CA CYS A 312 -2.77 -23.68 10.47
C CYS A 312 -1.65 -22.65 10.71
N VAL A 313 -2.00 -21.43 11.11
CA VAL A 313 -1.06 -20.32 11.28
C VAL A 313 -0.42 -20.38 12.66
N GLN A 314 0.90 -20.55 12.72
CA GLN A 314 1.63 -20.68 13.99
C GLN A 314 2.70 -19.62 14.21
N ASN A 315 3.17 -19.00 13.12
CA ASN A 315 4.47 -18.35 13.05
C ASN A 315 4.40 -16.93 12.48
N LEU A 316 3.19 -16.42 12.30
CA LEU A 316 2.93 -15.14 11.67
C LEU A 316 3.34 -14.01 12.60
N THR A 317 4.22 -13.13 12.11
CA THR A 317 4.72 -11.96 12.85
C THR A 317 4.18 -10.65 12.30
N SER A 318 3.75 -10.63 11.03
CA SER A 318 3.16 -9.46 10.38
C SER A 318 1.87 -9.84 9.69
N PHE A 319 0.79 -9.16 10.04
CA PHE A 319 -0.51 -9.33 9.39
C PHE A 319 -1.06 -7.98 8.94
N THR A 320 -1.39 -7.89 7.66
CA THR A 320 -2.08 -6.76 7.07
C THR A 320 -3.40 -7.24 6.48
N ILE A 321 -4.48 -6.59 6.85
CA ILE A 321 -5.78 -6.75 6.23
C ILE A 321 -6.31 -5.37 5.88
N THR A 322 -6.53 -5.14 4.60
CA THR A 322 -7.29 -4.00 4.11
C THR A 322 -8.57 -4.58 3.56
N GLN A 323 -9.76 -4.24 4.06
CA GLN A 323 -10.94 -4.87 3.50
C GLN A 323 -12.12 -3.89 3.52
N PHE A 324 -12.81 -3.81 2.39
CA PHE A 324 -13.99 -2.97 2.28
C PHE A 324 -15.20 -3.72 2.87
N CYS A 325 -15.75 -3.22 3.97
CA CYS A 325 -16.89 -3.83 4.65
C CYS A 325 -18.17 -3.56 3.86
N LYS A 326 -18.90 -4.61 3.47
CA LYS A 326 -20.30 -4.44 3.06
C LYS A 326 -21.12 -4.12 4.30
N ARG A 327 -22.15 -3.28 4.12
CA ARG A 327 -22.97 -2.57 5.14
C ARG A 327 -23.31 -3.30 6.45
N THR A 328 -23.27 -4.63 6.54
CA THR A 328 -23.95 -5.41 7.58
C THR A 328 -23.09 -6.11 8.63
N ALA A 329 -21.75 -6.19 8.52
CA ALA A 329 -20.93 -6.93 9.52
C ALA A 329 -19.66 -6.17 9.91
N MET A 330 -19.72 -5.44 11.03
CA MET A 330 -18.56 -4.70 11.56
C MET A 330 -17.59 -5.55 12.37
N THR A 331 -18.07 -6.64 12.96
CA THR A 331 -17.22 -7.58 13.70
C THR A 331 -17.33 -8.94 13.04
N HIS A 332 -16.23 -9.39 12.43
CA HIS A 332 -16.14 -10.77 11.98
C HIS A 332 -15.53 -11.58 13.10
N ALA A 333 -16.38 -12.39 13.75
CA ALA A 333 -15.94 -13.45 14.65
C ALA A 333 -14.83 -14.31 14.02
N GLY A 334 -14.80 -14.43 12.68
CA GLY A 334 -13.73 -15.10 11.95
C GLY A 334 -12.36 -14.42 11.99
N LEU A 335 -12.30 -13.08 11.92
CA LEU A 335 -11.04 -12.34 12.07
C LEU A 335 -10.52 -12.43 13.51
N ASP A 336 -11.42 -12.27 14.48
CA ASP A 336 -11.08 -12.39 15.90
C ASP A 336 -10.60 -13.80 16.25
N ALA A 337 -11.29 -14.83 15.76
CA ALA A 337 -10.89 -16.22 15.94
C ALA A 337 -9.54 -16.51 15.27
N PHE A 338 -9.30 -15.93 14.09
CA PHE A 338 -8.02 -16.05 13.40
C PHE A 338 -6.88 -15.42 14.22
N LEU A 339 -7.02 -14.17 14.64
CA LEU A 339 -6.01 -13.50 15.46
C LEU A 339 -5.80 -14.22 16.80
N SER A 340 -6.87 -14.71 17.42
CA SER A 340 -6.80 -15.45 18.68
C SER A 340 -6.21 -16.87 18.55
N SER A 341 -5.95 -17.35 17.33
CA SER A 341 -5.41 -18.71 17.12
C SER A 341 -3.88 -18.79 17.27
N PHE A 342 -3.18 -17.66 17.36
CA PHE A 342 -1.73 -17.58 17.56
C PHE A 342 -1.34 -16.28 18.28
N SER A 343 -0.20 -16.23 18.96
CA SER A 343 0.21 -15.07 19.78
C SER A 343 1.50 -14.38 19.31
N THR A 344 1.97 -14.70 18.10
CA THR A 344 3.30 -14.31 17.61
C THR A 344 3.37 -12.96 16.87
N LEU A 345 2.27 -12.20 16.75
CA LEU A 345 2.28 -10.95 16.00
C LEU A 345 3.18 -9.89 16.65
N GLU A 346 3.99 -9.26 15.79
CA GLU A 346 4.73 -8.04 16.08
C GLU A 346 4.15 -6.83 15.33
N ARG A 347 3.46 -7.06 14.21
CA ARG A 347 2.82 -6.02 13.40
C ARG A 347 1.42 -6.45 12.98
N LEU A 348 0.45 -5.60 13.29
CA LEU A 348 -0.93 -5.71 12.83
C LEU A 348 -1.33 -4.42 12.13
N THR A 349 -1.88 -4.53 10.92
CA THR A 349 -2.51 -3.43 10.20
C THR A 349 -3.87 -3.89 9.72
N ALA A 350 -4.91 -3.32 10.31
CA ALA A 350 -6.29 -3.65 10.05
C ALA A 350 -7.01 -2.37 9.61
N LYS A 351 -7.31 -2.28 8.31
CA LYS A 351 -7.99 -1.15 7.69
C LYS A 351 -9.33 -1.56 7.09
N GLY A 352 -10.38 -0.80 7.37
CA GLY A 352 -11.76 -1.09 7.01
C GLY A 352 -12.42 -2.12 7.92
N TYR A 353 -11.79 -3.27 8.14
CA TYR A 353 -12.20 -4.24 9.18
C TYR A 353 -11.30 -4.08 10.39
N VAL A 354 -11.90 -3.73 11.53
CA VAL A 354 -11.19 -3.59 12.80
C VAL A 354 -11.52 -4.80 13.67
N PRO A 355 -10.52 -5.62 14.08
CA PRO A 355 -10.74 -6.73 15.00
C PRO A 355 -11.13 -6.23 16.39
N SER A 356 -11.72 -7.10 17.21
CA SER A 356 -11.94 -6.77 18.62
C SER A 356 -10.61 -6.59 19.36
N VAL A 357 -10.61 -5.69 20.34
CA VAL A 357 -9.44 -5.45 21.17
C VAL A 357 -9.00 -6.70 21.93
N GLN A 358 -9.93 -7.57 22.31
CA GLN A 358 -9.61 -8.84 22.97
C GLN A 358 -8.76 -9.75 22.08
N ALA A 359 -9.05 -9.81 20.78
CA ALA A 359 -8.24 -10.57 19.83
C ALA A 359 -6.85 -9.93 19.65
N VAL A 360 -6.76 -8.60 19.58
CA VAL A 360 -5.47 -7.89 19.48
C VAL A 360 -4.62 -8.08 20.75
N ALA A 361 -5.26 -8.03 21.92
CA ALA A 361 -4.62 -8.21 23.23
C ALA A 361 -3.99 -9.61 23.40
N HIS A 362 -4.32 -10.58 22.55
CA HIS A 362 -3.69 -11.89 22.54
C HIS A 362 -2.21 -11.87 22.09
N HIS A 363 -1.70 -10.73 21.60
CA HIS A 363 -0.36 -10.60 21.03
C HIS A 363 0.57 -9.71 21.88
N PRO A 364 1.24 -10.26 22.93
CA PRO A 364 2.03 -9.46 23.88
C PRO A 364 3.32 -8.85 23.29
N HIS A 365 3.74 -9.33 22.12
CA HIS A 365 4.94 -8.87 21.41
C HIS A 365 4.63 -7.82 20.33
N LEU A 366 3.39 -7.34 20.27
CA LEU A 366 2.97 -6.37 19.28
C LEU A 366 3.73 -5.04 19.44
N LYS A 367 4.37 -4.61 18.36
CA LYS A 367 5.16 -3.36 18.26
C LYS A 367 4.47 -2.32 17.41
N HIS A 368 3.78 -2.76 16.35
CA HIS A 368 3.10 -1.91 15.42
C HIS A 368 1.62 -2.31 15.35
N LEU A 369 0.73 -1.38 15.67
CA LEU A 369 -0.71 -1.58 15.64
C LEU A 369 -1.37 -0.47 14.84
N CYS A 370 -2.09 -0.85 13.79
CA CYS A 370 -2.98 0.02 13.03
C CYS A 370 -4.39 -0.57 13.05
N LEU A 371 -5.33 0.16 13.63
CA LEU A 371 -6.76 -0.14 13.71
C LEU A 371 -7.50 1.06 13.13
N HIS A 372 -7.92 0.96 11.88
CA HIS A 372 -8.60 2.04 11.20
C HIS A 372 -9.85 1.54 10.49
N ALA A 373 -11.00 2.04 10.90
CA ALA A 373 -12.28 1.76 10.29
C ALA A 373 -12.62 2.82 9.25
N ILE A 374 -13.24 2.33 8.18
CA ILE A 374 -13.75 3.15 7.09
C ILE A 374 -15.11 3.73 7.53
N GLU A 375 -15.35 5.03 7.31
CA GLU A 375 -16.63 5.68 7.61
C GLU A 375 -17.75 5.21 6.68
N TYR A 376 -19.01 5.31 7.06
CA TYR A 376 -20.09 5.05 6.10
C TYR A 376 -21.26 6.00 6.38
N PRO A 377 -22.01 6.41 5.34
CA PRO A 377 -23.14 7.31 5.52
C PRO A 377 -24.30 6.69 6.31
N ASP A 378 -24.31 5.37 6.48
CA ASP A 378 -25.37 4.62 7.16
C ASP A 378 -25.04 4.21 8.60
N ARG A 379 -23.80 4.44 9.07
CA ARG A 379 -23.38 4.06 10.44
C ARG A 379 -22.26 4.93 10.97
N GLU A 380 -22.20 5.06 12.28
CA GLU A 380 -21.05 5.69 12.93
C GLU A 380 -19.80 4.83 12.80
N ARG A 381 -18.65 5.49 12.66
CA ARG A 381 -17.35 4.82 12.62
C ARG A 381 -17.01 4.30 14.02
N PRO A 382 -16.64 3.03 14.17
CA PRO A 382 -16.21 2.51 15.47
C PRO A 382 -14.93 3.22 15.90
N THR A 383 -14.81 3.47 17.19
CA THR A 383 -13.58 3.94 17.83
C THR A 383 -13.36 3.14 19.10
N LEU A 384 -12.12 3.14 19.59
CA LEU A 384 -11.79 2.45 20.83
C LEU A 384 -12.40 3.19 22.01
N SER A 385 -13.09 2.45 22.88
CA SER A 385 -13.52 2.94 24.18
C SER A 385 -12.32 3.11 25.12
N LEU A 386 -12.52 3.86 26.21
CA LEU A 386 -11.49 4.04 27.23
C LEU A 386 -10.97 2.68 27.74
N ALA A 387 -11.87 1.78 28.14
CA ALA A 387 -11.52 0.47 28.68
C ALA A 387 -10.72 -0.39 27.68
N GLU A 388 -11.00 -0.27 26.38
CA GLU A 388 -10.25 -0.96 25.32
C GLU A 388 -8.83 -0.42 25.17
N ILE A 389 -8.65 0.90 25.28
CA ILE A 389 -7.31 1.52 25.27
C ILE A 389 -6.49 1.03 26.47
N GLU A 390 -7.09 0.94 27.66
CA GLU A 390 -6.41 0.42 28.85
C GLU A 390 -6.03 -1.05 28.70
N LEU A 391 -6.91 -1.86 28.10
CA LEU A 391 -6.65 -3.27 27.83
C LEU A 391 -5.50 -3.44 26.82
N LEU A 392 -5.44 -2.62 25.77
CA LEU A 392 -4.35 -2.64 24.79
C LEU A 392 -3.01 -2.27 25.42
N ASP A 393 -2.96 -1.22 26.24
CA ASP A 393 -1.75 -0.79 26.95
C ASP A 393 -1.22 -1.89 27.88
N GLN A 394 -2.11 -2.53 28.64
CA GLN A 394 -1.75 -3.62 29.55
C GLN A 394 -1.28 -4.88 28.81
N SER A 395 -1.94 -5.22 27.70
CA SER A 395 -1.69 -6.48 27.00
C SER A 395 -0.57 -6.39 25.98
N CYS A 396 -0.32 -5.20 25.42
CA CYS A 396 0.66 -4.94 24.38
C CYS A 396 1.67 -3.85 24.80
N PRO A 397 2.46 -4.06 25.86
CA PRO A 397 3.33 -3.02 26.44
C PRO A 397 4.50 -2.60 25.52
N ASN A 398 4.76 -3.37 24.45
CA ASN A 398 5.87 -3.15 23.53
C ASN A 398 5.48 -2.32 22.30
N VAL A 399 4.27 -1.76 22.25
CA VAL A 399 3.81 -0.93 21.12
C VAL A 399 4.68 0.33 21.02
N ILE A 400 5.38 0.45 19.89
CA ILE A 400 6.20 1.60 19.51
C ILE A 400 5.55 2.44 18.41
N SER A 401 4.55 1.90 17.72
CA SER A 401 3.80 2.57 16.66
C SER A 401 2.32 2.25 16.81
N LEU A 402 1.51 3.27 17.02
CA LEU A 402 0.06 3.17 17.18
C LEU A 402 -0.63 4.04 16.15
N ASP A 403 -1.63 3.48 15.49
CA ASP A 403 -2.45 4.12 14.46
C ASP A 403 -3.92 3.76 14.72
N ILE A 404 -4.73 4.72 15.17
CA ILE A 404 -6.10 4.48 15.65
C ILE A 404 -7.08 5.57 15.22
N ASP A 405 -8.36 5.26 15.29
CA ASP A 405 -9.44 6.21 15.06
C ASP A 405 -9.84 6.97 16.32
N ILE A 406 -10.15 8.26 16.14
CA ILE A 406 -10.81 9.10 17.16
C ILE A 406 -11.97 9.85 16.52
N ASN A 407 -13.12 9.84 17.18
CA ASN A 407 -14.29 10.61 16.81
C ASN A 407 -14.38 11.84 17.73
N SER A 408 -14.87 12.95 17.18
CA SER A 408 -15.13 14.14 17.99
C SER A 408 -16.42 13.94 18.78
N ASN A 409 -16.59 14.63 19.89
CA ASN A 409 -17.87 14.71 20.58
C ASN A 409 -18.94 15.34 19.66
N MET A 410 -20.22 15.21 20.04
CA MET A 410 -21.34 15.75 19.24
C MET A 410 -21.30 17.28 19.10
N ASP A 411 -20.64 17.98 20.03
CA ASP A 411 -20.42 19.42 19.99
C ASP A 411 -19.14 19.83 19.21
N GLY A 412 -18.47 18.86 18.57
CA GLY A 412 -17.24 19.07 17.82
C GLY A 412 -15.98 19.21 18.67
N THR A 413 -16.07 19.00 19.99
CA THR A 413 -14.92 19.02 20.90
C THR A 413 -14.17 17.69 20.91
N TRP A 414 -12.91 17.72 21.34
CA TRP A 414 -12.12 16.51 21.48
C TRP A 414 -12.58 15.65 22.68
N PRO A 415 -12.53 14.31 22.57
CA PRO A 415 -12.84 13.41 23.66
C PRO A 415 -11.69 13.37 24.67
N ASP A 416 -11.63 14.36 25.59
CA ASP A 416 -10.55 14.50 26.58
C ASP A 416 -10.19 13.19 27.32
N PRO A 417 -11.14 12.37 27.83
CA PRO A 417 -10.79 11.13 28.52
C PRO A 417 -9.98 10.14 27.66
N ILE A 418 -10.23 10.12 26.35
CA ILE A 418 -9.49 9.28 25.39
C ILE A 418 -8.10 9.85 25.16
N ILE A 419 -7.98 11.17 24.97
CA ILE A 419 -6.69 11.85 24.81
C ILE A 419 -5.81 11.64 26.04
N ASP A 420 -6.38 11.78 27.23
CA ASP A 420 -5.68 11.61 28.51
C ASP A 420 -5.12 10.20 28.64
N SER A 421 -5.94 9.19 28.31
CA SER A 421 -5.52 7.80 28.32
C SER A 421 -4.38 7.56 27.33
N LEU A 422 -4.48 8.05 26.09
CA LEU A 422 -3.44 7.88 25.06
C LEU A 422 -2.14 8.63 25.41
N ALA A 423 -2.25 9.80 26.03
CA ALA A 423 -1.11 10.62 26.42
C ALA A 423 -0.31 9.97 27.56
N THR A 424 -1.01 9.40 28.53
CA THR A 424 -0.42 8.83 29.75
C THR A 424 -0.01 7.36 29.59
N ARG A 425 -0.57 6.64 28.61
CA ARG A 425 -0.27 5.23 28.30
C ARG A 425 0.72 5.08 27.13
N PHE A 426 1.06 3.83 26.81
CA PHE A 426 1.99 3.49 25.73
C PHE A 426 3.33 4.23 25.86
N HIS A 427 4.04 3.98 26.95
CA HIS A 427 5.29 4.69 27.28
C HIS A 427 6.40 4.51 26.23
N ASN A 428 6.34 3.44 25.44
CA ASN A 428 7.32 3.12 24.39
C ASN A 428 6.97 3.72 23.02
N LEU A 429 5.88 4.48 22.92
CA LEU A 429 5.39 5.01 21.65
C LEU A 429 6.40 5.97 21.02
N ASN A 430 6.79 5.70 19.78
CA ASN A 430 7.71 6.50 18.97
C ASN A 430 7.03 7.10 17.74
N GLN A 431 5.95 6.47 17.29
CA GLN A 431 5.14 6.90 16.15
C GLN A 431 3.68 6.83 16.56
N PHE A 432 2.96 7.93 16.35
CA PHE A 432 1.55 7.99 16.70
C PHE A 432 0.76 8.64 15.57
N PHE A 433 -0.24 7.92 15.07
CA PHE A 433 -1.12 8.34 14.00
C PHE A 433 -2.57 8.29 14.51
N ILE A 434 -3.33 9.33 14.24
CA ILE A 434 -4.75 9.38 14.58
C ILE A 434 -5.53 9.74 13.33
N HIS A 435 -6.58 8.95 13.09
CA HIS A 435 -7.56 9.22 12.05
C HIS A 435 -8.79 9.89 12.66
N VAL A 436 -8.97 11.16 12.33
CA VAL A 436 -10.09 12.00 12.74
C VAL A 436 -11.23 11.79 11.77
N GLU A 437 -12.44 11.55 12.30
CA GLU A 437 -13.62 11.34 11.47
C GLU A 437 -13.94 12.57 10.62
N LEU A 438 -14.28 12.40 9.35
CA LEU A 438 -14.97 13.39 8.51
C LEU A 438 -16.41 13.62 9.00
N GLY A 439 -16.99 12.62 9.67
CA GLY A 439 -18.35 12.72 10.19
C GLY A 439 -19.39 12.54 9.09
N ILE A 440 -19.10 11.69 8.09
CA ILE A 440 -19.97 11.45 6.92
C ILE A 440 -21.40 11.11 7.36
N ARG A 441 -21.54 10.23 8.37
CA ARG A 441 -22.85 9.86 8.94
C ARG A 441 -23.57 11.05 9.57
N ARG A 442 -22.86 11.93 10.28
CA ARG A 442 -23.45 13.08 10.98
C ARG A 442 -23.96 14.11 9.98
N MET A 443 -23.13 14.42 8.99
CA MET A 443 -23.51 15.27 7.86
C MET A 443 -24.74 14.72 7.13
N GLU A 444 -24.74 13.41 6.81
CA GLU A 444 -25.88 12.77 6.15
C GLU A 444 -27.17 12.86 7.00
N LEU A 445 -27.08 12.64 8.31
CA LEU A 445 -28.22 12.78 9.22
C LEU A 445 -28.71 14.22 9.33
N GLU A 446 -27.80 15.19 9.43
CA GLU A 446 -28.16 16.60 9.49
C GLU A 446 -28.84 17.05 8.20
N TRP A 447 -28.32 16.63 7.05
CA TRP A 447 -28.93 16.87 5.76
C TRP A 447 -30.34 16.27 5.66
N GLN A 448 -30.50 14.99 6.04
CA GLN A 448 -31.80 14.33 6.05
C GLN A 448 -32.81 15.06 6.96
N LEU A 449 -32.38 15.56 8.12
CA LEU A 449 -33.22 16.35 9.03
C LEU A 449 -33.60 17.71 8.43
N ARG A 450 -32.65 18.43 7.83
CA ARG A 450 -32.90 19.72 7.16
C ARG A 450 -33.89 19.54 6.00
N PHE A 451 -33.68 18.51 5.19
CA PHE A 451 -34.56 18.18 4.08
C PHE A 451 -35.98 17.85 4.55
N GLN A 452 -36.12 17.02 5.59
CA GLN A 452 -37.42 16.70 6.19
C GLN A 452 -38.11 17.95 6.76
N LEU A 453 -37.38 18.82 7.46
CA LEU A 453 -37.92 20.06 8.01
C LEU A 453 -38.35 21.03 6.90
N GLY A 454 -37.54 21.18 5.86
CA GLY A 454 -37.86 21.99 4.68
C GLY A 454 -39.14 21.51 4.00
N ARG A 455 -39.32 20.20 3.83
CA ARG A 455 -40.57 19.61 3.33
C ARG A 455 -41.77 19.91 4.22
N GLN A 456 -41.62 19.77 5.54
CA GLN A 456 -42.70 20.08 6.49
C GLN A 456 -43.08 21.56 6.48
N LEU A 457 -42.09 22.46 6.44
CA LEU A 457 -42.32 23.91 6.36
C LEU A 457 -43.02 24.28 5.05
N ASN A 458 -42.56 23.76 3.92
CA ASN A 458 -43.20 23.99 2.62
C ASN A 458 -44.65 23.47 2.60
N GLN A 459 -44.90 22.26 3.12
CA GLN A 459 -46.26 21.72 3.25
C GLN A 459 -47.15 22.63 4.10
N ARG A 460 -46.64 23.13 5.23
CA ARG A 460 -47.38 24.05 6.10
C ARG A 460 -47.66 25.39 5.42
N THR A 461 -46.67 25.96 4.73
CA THR A 461 -46.85 27.20 3.94
C THR A 461 -47.88 27.01 2.84
N LYS A 462 -47.86 25.87 2.12
CA LYS A 462 -48.88 25.54 1.11
C LYS A 462 -50.28 25.42 1.73
N GLN A 463 -50.41 24.79 2.90
CA GLN A 463 -51.67 24.69 3.62
C GLN A 463 -52.19 26.07 4.06
N ASP A 464 -51.32 26.91 4.62
CA ASP A 464 -51.66 28.26 5.05
C ASP A 464 -52.07 29.14 3.87
N LEU A 465 -51.39 29.03 2.72
CA LEU A 465 -51.76 29.72 1.48
C LEU A 465 -53.10 29.23 0.92
N ARG A 466 -53.34 27.91 0.89
CA ARG A 466 -54.64 27.36 0.47
C ARG A 466 -55.79 27.84 1.35
N ALA A 467 -55.56 27.94 2.66
CA ALA A 467 -56.55 28.46 3.61
C ALA A 467 -56.82 29.97 3.43
N GLN A 468 -55.85 30.73 2.93
CA GLN A 468 -56.02 32.16 2.66
C GLN A 468 -56.66 32.44 1.29
N PHE A 469 -56.45 31.54 0.33
CA PHE A 469 -56.90 31.70 -1.05
C PHE A 469 -57.78 30.52 -1.47
N ASP A 470 -59.07 30.56 -1.09
CA ASP A 470 -60.09 29.52 -1.37
C ASP A 470 -60.25 29.15 -2.87
N ASN A 471 -59.63 29.90 -3.80
CA ASN A 471 -59.67 29.66 -5.24
C ASN A 471 -58.34 29.18 -5.84
N TYR A 472 -57.34 28.81 -5.04
CA TYR A 472 -56.08 28.28 -5.56
C TYR A 472 -56.23 26.79 -5.92
N SER A 473 -56.86 26.53 -7.09
CA SER A 473 -56.92 25.22 -7.74
C SER A 473 -55.54 24.88 -8.30
N ASP A 474 -54.69 24.30 -7.45
CA ASP A 474 -53.36 23.85 -7.84
C ASP A 474 -53.46 22.47 -8.49
N ASP A 475 -53.86 22.45 -9.77
CA ASP A 475 -53.84 21.27 -10.64
C ASP A 475 -52.41 20.97 -11.17
N SER A 476 -51.38 21.61 -10.61
CA SER A 476 -49.99 21.23 -10.92
C SER A 476 -49.67 19.94 -10.16
N ASP A 477 -49.84 18.87 -10.92
CA ASP A 477 -49.59 17.47 -10.60
C ASP A 477 -48.40 17.28 -9.67
N ASP A 478 -48.55 16.35 -8.72
CA ASP A 478 -47.57 15.89 -7.73
C ASP A 478 -46.29 15.35 -8.41
N SER A 479 -45.49 16.23 -9.02
CA SER A 479 -44.11 15.98 -9.41
C SER A 479 -43.23 15.98 -8.16
N MET A 480 -43.57 15.09 -7.22
CA MET A 480 -42.64 14.60 -6.23
C MET A 480 -41.51 13.91 -6.99
N CYS A 481 -40.28 14.41 -6.83
CA CYS A 481 -39.05 13.61 -6.64
C CYS A 481 -37.80 14.15 -7.36
N GLU A 482 -37.83 15.27 -8.06
CA GLU A 482 -36.58 15.92 -8.46
C GLU A 482 -36.16 16.89 -7.34
N MET A 483 -35.03 16.58 -6.69
CA MET A 483 -34.27 17.61 -5.98
C MET A 483 -33.96 18.68 -7.02
N ASP A 484 -34.48 19.89 -6.83
CA ASP A 484 -34.15 20.99 -7.71
C ASP A 484 -32.63 21.21 -7.65
N ALA A 485 -32.02 21.67 -8.75
CA ALA A 485 -30.58 21.92 -8.79
C ALA A 485 -30.07 22.84 -7.66
N ALA A 486 -30.97 23.67 -7.10
CA ALA A 486 -30.70 24.51 -5.93
C ALA A 486 -30.48 23.70 -4.64
N ASP A 487 -31.21 22.59 -4.43
CA ASP A 487 -31.05 21.73 -3.24
C ASP A 487 -29.71 20.99 -3.30
N THR A 488 -29.27 20.57 -4.48
CA THR A 488 -27.94 19.94 -4.66
C THR A 488 -26.81 20.92 -4.37
N GLN A 489 -26.94 22.19 -4.79
CA GLN A 489 -25.92 23.19 -4.52
C GLN A 489 -25.82 23.51 -3.01
N ASP A 490 -26.94 23.67 -2.30
CA ASP A 490 -26.95 23.90 -0.85
C ASP A 490 -26.35 22.71 -0.08
N TYR A 491 -26.61 21.48 -0.55
CA TYR A 491 -25.97 20.28 -0.01
C TYR A 491 -24.45 20.32 -0.14
N ASP A 492 -23.94 20.59 -1.35
CA ASP A 492 -22.52 20.62 -1.65
C ASP A 492 -21.81 21.72 -0.83
N GLU A 493 -22.40 22.91 -0.72
CA GLU A 493 -21.85 24.02 0.08
C GLU A 493 -21.84 23.68 1.58
N CYS A 494 -22.91 23.09 2.11
CA CYS A 494 -22.99 22.67 3.51
C CYS A 494 -21.97 21.54 3.81
N ARG A 495 -21.81 20.60 2.89
CA ARG A 495 -20.84 19.51 2.97
C ARG A 495 -19.41 20.04 3.00
N ASP A 496 -19.07 20.94 2.09
CA ASP A 496 -17.71 21.48 1.99
C ASP A 496 -17.36 22.31 3.23
N ALA A 497 -18.31 23.12 3.72
CA ALA A 497 -18.16 23.86 4.97
C ALA A 497 -17.99 22.92 6.18
N TRP A 498 -18.77 21.83 6.24
CA TRP A 498 -18.64 20.82 7.29
C TRP A 498 -17.25 20.17 7.26
N ASN A 499 -16.86 19.61 6.13
CA ASN A 499 -15.60 18.88 5.98
C ASN A 499 -14.38 19.79 6.19
N ALA A 500 -14.42 21.04 5.73
CA ALA A 500 -13.37 22.02 6.01
C ALA A 500 -13.22 22.36 7.50
N SER A 501 -14.28 22.14 8.29
CA SER A 501 -14.28 22.39 9.74
C SER A 501 -13.81 21.19 10.57
N VAL A 502 -13.77 19.98 10.01
CA VAL A 502 -13.48 18.73 10.72
C VAL A 502 -12.11 18.77 11.39
N LEU A 503 -11.06 18.94 10.59
CA LEU A 503 -9.67 18.96 11.05
C LEU A 503 -8.98 20.22 10.54
N THR A 504 -9.06 21.29 11.33
CA THR A 504 -8.37 22.55 11.05
C THR A 504 -7.03 22.60 11.76
N ARG A 505 -6.14 23.51 11.33
CA ARG A 505 -4.88 23.76 12.03
C ARG A 505 -5.08 24.08 13.52
N SER A 506 -6.12 24.85 13.86
CA SER A 506 -6.46 25.20 15.24
C SER A 506 -6.86 23.97 16.05
N LYS A 507 -7.71 23.09 15.50
CA LYS A 507 -8.09 21.83 16.13
C LYS A 507 -6.89 20.89 16.31
N ALA A 508 -6.01 20.81 15.33
CA ALA A 508 -4.78 20.03 15.42
C ALA A 508 -3.83 20.59 16.50
N GLN A 509 -3.71 21.91 16.60
CA GLN A 509 -2.95 22.57 17.66
C GLN A 509 -3.53 22.29 19.04
N ASP A 510 -4.84 22.48 19.25
CA ASP A 510 -5.53 22.18 20.51
C ASP A 510 -5.35 20.71 20.91
N PHE A 511 -5.47 19.77 19.96
CA PHE A 511 -5.18 18.36 20.20
C PHE A 511 -3.72 18.15 20.68
N GLY A 512 -2.77 18.78 19.98
CA GLY A 512 -1.35 18.75 20.29
C GLY A 512 -1.03 19.23 21.71
N GLU A 513 -1.56 20.40 22.07
CA GLU A 513 -1.37 21.03 23.38
C GLU A 513 -1.92 20.15 24.50
N ARG A 514 -3.14 19.61 24.32
CA ARG A 514 -3.76 18.68 25.28
C ARG A 514 -2.96 17.40 25.45
N PHE A 515 -2.59 16.76 24.34
CA PHE A 515 -1.88 15.48 24.36
C PHE A 515 -0.47 15.64 24.97
N PHE A 516 0.34 16.56 24.45
CA PHE A 516 1.71 16.75 24.94
C PHE A 516 1.76 17.41 26.33
N GLY A 517 0.77 18.23 26.68
CA GLY A 517 0.65 18.80 28.03
C GLY A 517 0.41 17.75 29.11
N ARG A 518 -0.19 16.61 28.75
CA ARG A 518 -0.49 15.49 29.66
C ARG A 518 0.52 14.35 29.57
N ARG A 519 1.33 14.30 28.51
CA ARG A 519 2.36 13.27 28.32
C ARG A 519 3.60 13.60 29.15
N HIS A 520 3.59 13.16 30.40
CA HIS A 520 4.74 13.28 31.29
C HIS A 520 5.83 12.27 30.86
N GLU A 521 7.06 12.75 30.64
CA GLU A 521 8.31 11.96 30.71
C GLU A 521 8.70 11.01 29.55
N SER A 522 7.81 10.70 28.59
CA SER A 522 8.20 9.88 27.43
C SER A 522 8.97 10.70 26.37
N LEU A 523 10.30 10.72 26.43
CA LEU A 523 11.18 11.34 25.41
C LEU A 523 11.13 10.71 24.01
N ALA A 524 10.46 9.56 23.88
CA ALA A 524 10.50 8.74 22.69
C ALA A 524 9.60 9.29 21.56
N LEU A 525 8.36 9.68 21.89
CA LEU A 525 7.43 10.31 20.95
C LEU A 525 7.73 11.81 20.78
N LYS A 526 8.39 12.15 19.68
CA LYS A 526 8.70 13.56 19.35
C LYS A 526 7.70 14.19 18.40
N LYS A 527 6.94 13.37 17.69
CA LYS A 527 5.99 13.81 16.67
C LYS A 527 4.81 12.85 16.59
N MET A 528 3.65 13.39 16.26
CA MET A 528 2.46 12.62 15.90
C MET A 528 1.81 13.20 14.66
N THR A 529 0.94 12.41 14.03
CA THR A 529 0.22 12.79 12.82
C THR A 529 -1.27 12.66 13.05
N LEU A 530 -2.00 13.75 12.83
CA LEU A 530 -3.45 13.71 12.68
C LEU A 530 -3.77 13.71 11.20
N ARG A 531 -4.72 12.87 10.80
CA ARG A 531 -5.22 12.86 9.43
C ARG A 531 -6.72 12.69 9.40
N THR A 532 -7.34 13.20 8.36
CA THR A 532 -8.73 12.95 8.01
C THR A 532 -8.80 12.68 6.51
N GLY A 533 -9.80 11.92 6.07
CA GLY A 533 -9.87 11.39 4.71
C GLY A 533 -8.78 10.33 4.45
N GLU A 534 -9.18 9.12 4.06
CA GLU A 534 -8.23 8.12 3.56
C GLU A 534 -8.78 7.47 2.28
N THR A 535 -7.94 7.39 1.26
CA THR A 535 -8.25 6.81 -0.06
C THR A 535 -8.36 5.28 -0.06
N LEU A 536 -8.86 4.69 1.02
CA LEU A 536 -9.04 3.24 1.15
C LEU A 536 -10.13 2.68 0.24
N ARG A 537 -10.93 3.55 -0.40
CA ARG A 537 -12.09 3.16 -1.20
C ARG A 537 -11.83 3.10 -2.70
N GLN A 538 -10.64 3.47 -3.16
CA GLN A 538 -10.30 3.43 -4.60
C GLN A 538 -10.15 2.01 -5.14
N PHE A 539 -10.13 1.02 -4.25
CA PHE A 539 -9.81 -0.36 -4.55
C PHE A 539 -10.94 -1.19 -5.21
N SER A 540 -12.20 -0.79 -5.06
CA SER A 540 -13.35 -1.52 -5.66
C SER A 540 -13.63 -1.14 -7.12
N GLY A 541 -12.94 -0.14 -7.67
CA GLY A 541 -13.18 0.37 -9.03
C GLY A 541 -14.51 1.13 -9.21
N GLN A 542 -15.46 0.99 -8.28
CA GLN A 542 -16.52 1.94 -8.03
C GLN A 542 -16.14 2.76 -6.80
N LEU A 543 -15.85 4.04 -7.02
CA LEU A 543 -15.77 5.03 -5.96
C LEU A 543 -17.21 5.27 -5.48
N PRO A 544 -17.55 5.04 -4.20
CA PRO A 544 -18.81 5.58 -3.70
C PRO A 544 -18.78 7.10 -3.85
N ASP A 545 -19.94 7.74 -4.03
CA ASP A 545 -20.02 9.17 -4.34
C ASP A 545 -19.21 10.04 -3.38
N TYR A 546 -19.21 9.69 -2.09
CA TYR A 546 -18.46 10.39 -1.05
C TYR A 546 -16.94 10.11 -1.04
N ALA A 547 -16.40 9.19 -1.86
CA ALA A 547 -14.95 8.94 -1.91
C ALA A 547 -14.18 10.07 -2.58
N LEU A 548 -14.80 10.79 -3.52
CA LEU A 548 -14.23 12.04 -4.04
C LEU A 548 -14.19 13.11 -2.96
N ASP A 549 -15.22 13.15 -2.11
CA ASP A 549 -15.27 14.09 -0.98
C ASP A 549 -14.20 13.77 0.05
N GLU A 550 -13.97 12.49 0.37
CA GLU A 550 -12.88 12.07 1.27
C GLU A 550 -11.50 12.50 0.75
N ASP A 551 -11.28 12.40 -0.57
CA ASP A 551 -10.03 12.79 -1.22
C ASP A 551 -9.87 14.32 -1.23
N HIS A 552 -10.93 15.05 -1.58
CA HIS A 552 -10.92 16.53 -1.63
C HIS A 552 -10.68 17.16 -0.26
N HIS A 553 -11.16 16.51 0.80
CA HIS A 553 -11.09 17.01 2.16
C HIS A 553 -10.03 16.30 3.00
N GLN A 554 -9.18 15.48 2.38
CA GLN A 554 -8.06 14.87 3.07
C GLN A 554 -7.14 15.96 3.62
N ARG A 555 -6.87 15.92 4.93
CA ARG A 555 -5.87 16.78 5.56
C ARG A 555 -4.96 15.97 6.45
N VAL A 556 -3.69 16.34 6.45
CA VAL A 556 -2.67 15.70 7.29
C VAL A 556 -1.89 16.79 8.01
N PHE A 557 -1.88 16.72 9.34
CA PHE A 557 -1.11 17.60 10.20
C PHE A 557 -0.05 16.80 10.95
N GLU A 558 1.22 17.19 10.82
CA GLU A 558 2.30 16.76 11.69
C GLU A 558 2.40 17.72 12.88
N ILE A 559 2.34 17.16 14.09
CA ILE A 559 2.44 17.90 15.35
C ILE A 559 3.70 17.45 16.06
N CYS A 560 4.63 18.38 16.27
CA CYS A 560 5.85 18.15 17.02
C CYS A 560 5.66 18.54 18.49
N ALA A 561 6.23 17.72 19.37
CA ALA A 561 6.29 18.01 20.80
C ALA A 561 6.97 19.37 21.05
N PRO A 562 6.61 20.08 22.13
CA PRO A 562 7.32 21.30 22.53
C PRO A 562 8.81 21.01 22.70
N SER A 563 9.65 21.90 22.20
CA SER A 563 11.11 21.80 22.38
C SER A 563 11.52 22.52 23.66
N ASP A 564 12.73 22.28 24.19
CA ASP A 564 13.26 23.00 25.36
C ASP A 564 13.22 24.54 25.24
N LYS A 565 13.07 25.05 24.01
CA LYS A 565 13.03 26.49 23.69
C LYS A 565 11.63 27.04 23.44
N SER A 566 10.61 26.18 23.28
CA SER A 566 9.24 26.55 22.94
C SER A 566 8.27 25.85 23.87
N VAL A 567 7.42 26.60 24.55
CA VAL A 567 6.32 26.03 25.36
C VAL A 567 5.20 25.49 24.45
N GLU A 568 5.07 26.02 23.24
CA GLU A 568 4.02 25.68 22.29
C GLU A 568 4.42 24.52 21.37
N VAL A 569 3.41 23.75 20.97
CA VAL A 569 3.52 22.69 19.96
C VAL A 569 3.71 23.30 18.57
N VAL A 570 4.46 22.63 17.70
CA VAL A 570 4.63 23.07 16.31
C VAL A 570 3.75 22.22 15.42
N VAL A 571 2.79 22.86 14.74
CA VAL A 571 1.86 22.21 13.81
C VAL A 571 2.24 22.58 12.38
N LYS A 572 2.41 21.55 11.53
CA LYS A 572 2.69 21.65 10.11
C LYS A 572 1.64 20.86 9.32
N GLU A 573 0.96 21.51 8.38
CA GLU A 573 0.13 20.83 7.37
C GLU A 573 1.05 20.26 6.28
N LEU A 574 0.81 19.02 5.85
CA LEU A 574 1.64 18.28 4.89
C LEU A 574 1.08 18.29 3.48
#